data_AF-A0A928YDD5-F1
#
_entry.id   AF-A0A928YDD5-F1
#
_cell.length_a   1.000
_cell.length_b   1.000
_cell.length_c   1.000
_cell.angle_alpha   90.00
_cell.angle_beta   90.00
_cell.angle_gamma   90.00
#
_symmetry.space_group_name_H-M   'P 1'
#
loop_
_entity.id
_entity.type
_entity.pdbx_description
1 polymer ?
#
loop_
_entity_poly.entity_id
_entity_poly.type
_entity_poly.pdbx_seq_one_letter_code
_entity_poly.pdbx_strand_id
1 'polypeptide(L)'
;MTPYEILGIGLSADDATIRNAYLELVKKHPPDRAPEMFKKIANAYDLIRDERKRLHYYVFNRDMPINRPFEALLLHAGVTNKRKPPGFERLKELLSDV
;
A
#
# COMPACT_ATOMS: atom_id res chain seq x y z
N MET A 1 -3.11 -5.71 11.30
CA MET A 1 -3.39 -4.29 11.01
C MET A 1 -2.66 -3.95 9.72
N THR A 2 -3.39 -3.53 8.69
CA THR A 2 -2.83 -3.25 7.38
C THR A 2 -2.06 -1.91 7.38
N PRO A 3 -1.15 -1.67 6.42
CA PRO A 3 -0.51 -0.37 6.24
C PRO A 3 -1.51 0.78 6.10
N TYR A 4 -2.66 0.51 5.45
CA TYR A 4 -3.73 1.49 5.26
C TYR A 4 -4.42 1.86 6.59
N GLU A 5 -4.67 0.88 7.44
CA GLU A 5 -5.19 1.11 8.80
C GLU A 5 -4.19 1.87 9.67
N ILE A 6 -2.90 1.53 9.59
CA ILE A 6 -1.84 2.21 10.36
C ILE A 6 -1.71 3.68 9.92
N LEU A 7 -1.81 3.95 8.61
CA LEU A 7 -1.76 5.30 8.07
C LEU A 7 -3.10 6.04 8.15
N GLY A 8 -4.21 5.37 8.52
CA GLY A 8 -5.53 5.96 8.62
C GLY A 8 -6.12 6.41 7.29
N ILE A 9 -5.83 5.68 6.20
CA ILE A 9 -6.24 6.01 4.83
C ILE A 9 -7.02 4.86 4.17
N GLY A 10 -7.82 5.19 3.15
CA GLY A 10 -8.53 4.18 2.37
C GLY A 10 -7.63 3.40 1.40
N LEU A 11 -8.05 2.19 1.02
CA LEU A 11 -7.33 1.33 0.05
C LEU A 11 -7.11 1.98 -1.31
N SER A 12 -8.00 2.91 -1.69
CA SER A 12 -7.95 3.67 -2.95
C SER A 12 -7.07 4.93 -2.89
N ALA A 13 -6.35 5.16 -1.79
CA ALA A 13 -5.49 6.34 -1.63
C ALA A 13 -4.40 6.40 -2.71
N ASP A 14 -4.20 7.59 -3.26
CA ASP A 14 -3.11 7.87 -4.19
C ASP A 14 -1.80 8.18 -3.44
N ASP A 15 -0.71 8.24 -4.20
CA ASP A 15 0.65 8.38 -3.68
C ASP A 15 0.80 9.68 -2.88
N ALA A 16 0.14 10.75 -3.32
CA ALA A 16 0.08 12.03 -2.61
C ALA A 16 -0.62 11.88 -1.25
N THR A 17 -1.78 11.21 -1.21
CA THR A 17 -2.53 10.95 0.02
C THR A 17 -1.73 10.08 0.99
N ILE A 18 -1.10 9.01 0.50
CA ILE A 18 -0.25 8.11 1.30
C ILE A 18 0.92 8.89 1.92
N ARG A 19 1.62 9.71 1.11
CA ARG A 19 2.73 10.54 1.56
C ARG A 19 2.29 11.57 2.59
N ASN A 20 1.18 12.27 2.34
CA ASN A 20 0.66 13.28 3.25
C ASN A 20 0.28 12.68 4.61
N ALA A 21 -0.41 11.53 4.62
CA ALA A 21 -0.75 10.81 5.84
C ALA A 21 0.49 10.40 6.64
N TYR A 22 1.51 9.86 5.97
CA TYR A 22 2.80 9.55 6.59
C TYR A 22 3.44 10.76 7.25
N LEU A 23 3.55 11.90 6.53
CA LEU A 23 4.17 13.11 7.06
C LEU A 23 3.42 13.66 8.28
N GLU A 24 2.08 13.67 8.26
CA GLU A 24 1.28 14.11 9.39
C GLU A 24 1.43 13.19 10.61
N LEU A 25 1.53 11.88 10.40
CA LEU A 25 1.77 10.92 11.48
C LEU A 25 3.18 11.02 12.04
N VAL A 26 4.20 11.28 11.23
CA VAL A 26 5.58 11.51 11.70
C VAL A 26 5.67 12.78 12.55
N LYS A 27 4.94 13.85 12.18
CA LYS A 27 4.87 15.07 13.01
C LYS A 27 4.23 14.79 14.37
N LYS A 28 3.19 13.95 14.40
CA LYS A 28 2.48 13.56 15.64
C LYS A 28 3.29 12.57 16.48
N HIS A 29 4.03 11.69 15.83
CA HIS A 29 4.83 10.62 16.44
C HIS A 29 6.29 10.71 15.97
N PRO A 30 7.03 11.74 16.41
CA PRO A 30 8.41 11.91 16.01
C PRO A 30 9.28 10.79 16.59
N PRO A 31 10.38 10.41 15.90
CA PRO A 31 11.21 9.28 16.30
C PRO A 31 11.80 9.43 17.71
N ASP A 32 12.13 10.66 18.12
CA ASP A 32 12.73 10.94 19.43
C ASP A 32 11.77 10.71 20.60
N ARG A 33 10.47 10.99 20.40
CA ARG A 33 9.45 10.89 21.48
C ARG A 33 8.60 9.64 21.39
N ALA A 34 8.44 9.08 20.20
CA ALA A 34 7.58 7.93 19.92
C ALA A 34 8.24 6.93 18.96
N PRO A 35 9.42 6.37 19.30
CA PRO A 35 10.22 5.56 18.39
C PRO A 35 9.49 4.30 17.91
N GLU A 36 8.75 3.64 18.80
CA GLU A 36 8.00 2.42 18.45
C GLU A 36 6.82 2.71 17.52
N MET A 37 6.15 3.85 17.70
CA MET A 37 5.05 4.24 16.81
C MET A 37 5.59 4.73 15.47
N PHE A 38 6.68 5.49 15.48
CA PHE A 38 7.39 5.90 14.28
C PHE A 38 7.80 4.69 13.43
N LYS A 39 8.40 3.66 14.02
CA LYS A 39 8.77 2.42 13.31
C LYS A 39 7.58 1.78 12.61
N LYS A 40 6.44 1.67 13.30
CA LYS A 40 5.20 1.12 12.72
C LYS A 40 4.70 1.96 11.54
N ILE A 41 4.70 3.29 11.67
CA ILE A 41 4.28 4.22 10.61
C ILE A 41 5.22 4.15 9.41
N ALA A 42 6.54 4.13 9.66
CA ALA A 42 7.57 4.04 8.61
C ALA A 42 7.48 2.71 7.85
N ASN A 43 7.31 1.59 8.56
CA ASN A 43 7.13 0.28 7.92
C ASN A 43 5.85 0.22 7.09
N ALA A 44 4.74 0.78 7.60
CA ALA A 44 3.48 0.85 6.85
C ALA A 44 3.67 1.67 5.55
N TYR A 45 4.25 2.86 5.65
CA TYR A 45 4.54 3.68 4.48
C TYR A 45 5.45 2.94 3.49
N ASP A 46 6.53 2.32 3.95
CA ASP A 46 7.46 1.64 3.06
C ASP A 46 6.81 0.49 2.29
N LEU A 47 5.81 -0.19 2.85
CA LEU A 47 5.08 -1.26 2.15
C LEU A 47 4.16 -0.75 1.01
N ILE A 48 3.70 0.50 1.05
CA ILE A 48 2.68 1.00 0.11
C ILE A 48 3.00 2.37 -0.53
N ARG A 49 4.22 2.89 -0.35
CA ARG A 49 4.61 4.25 -0.80
C ARG A 49 4.55 4.47 -2.32
N ASP A 50 4.70 3.41 -3.10
CA ASP A 50 4.76 3.45 -4.56
C ASP A 50 3.93 2.32 -5.17
N GLU A 51 3.66 2.40 -6.47
CA GLU A 51 2.86 1.40 -7.19
C GLU A 51 3.44 -0.01 -7.10
N ARG A 52 4.76 -0.17 -7.29
CA ARG A 52 5.43 -1.47 -7.24
C ARG A 52 5.27 -2.12 -5.87
N LYS A 53 5.53 -1.36 -4.80
CA LYS A 53 5.41 -1.87 -3.43
C LYS A 53 3.96 -2.16 -3.05
N ARG A 54 3.00 -1.35 -3.51
CA ARG A 54 1.57 -1.68 -3.34
C ARG A 54 1.19 -2.97 -4.04
N LEU A 55 1.56 -3.15 -5.30
CA LEU A 55 1.28 -4.39 -6.03
C LEU A 55 1.90 -5.59 -5.32
N HIS A 56 3.16 -5.47 -4.90
CA HIS A 56 3.82 -6.50 -4.10
C HIS A 56 3.08 -6.76 -2.78
N TYR A 57 2.65 -5.72 -2.08
CA TYR A 57 1.84 -5.83 -0.87
C TYR A 57 0.52 -6.57 -1.15
N TYR A 58 -0.22 -6.20 -2.19
CA TYR A 58 -1.49 -6.83 -2.58
C TYR A 58 -1.34 -8.30 -2.99
N VAL A 59 -0.26 -8.66 -3.68
CA VAL A 59 -0.04 -10.02 -4.20
C VAL A 59 0.48 -10.96 -3.12
N PHE A 60 1.38 -10.49 -2.25
CA PHE A 60 2.15 -11.36 -1.35
C PHE A 60 1.77 -11.24 0.13
N ASN A 61 1.06 -10.20 0.57
CA ASN A 61 0.62 -10.15 1.98
C ASN A 61 -0.65 -10.98 2.22
N ARG A 62 -0.48 -12.04 3.00
CA ARG A 62 -1.54 -12.96 3.44
C ARG A 62 -2.55 -12.37 4.42
N ASP A 63 -2.23 -11.22 5.02
CA ASP A 63 -3.07 -10.55 6.03
C ASP A 63 -4.18 -9.68 5.43
N MET A 64 -4.28 -9.59 4.11
CA MET A 64 -5.46 -9.01 3.48
C MET A 64 -6.59 -10.05 3.54
N PRO A 65 -7.82 -9.70 3.94
CA PRO A 65 -8.96 -10.63 3.96
C PRO A 65 -9.45 -10.86 2.52
N ILE A 66 -8.57 -11.37 1.68
CA ILE A 66 -8.84 -11.76 0.31
C ILE A 66 -8.31 -13.18 0.20
N ASN A 67 -9.22 -14.14 0.35
CA ASN A 67 -8.90 -15.56 0.40
C ASN A 67 -8.32 -16.10 -0.92
N ARG A 68 -8.15 -15.27 -1.96
CA ARG A 68 -7.70 -15.68 -3.29
C ARG A 68 -6.87 -14.56 -3.95
N PRO A 69 -5.63 -14.84 -4.39
CA PRO A 69 -4.79 -13.88 -5.14
C PRO A 69 -5.50 -13.24 -6.34
N PHE A 70 -6.45 -13.97 -6.95
CA PHE A 70 -7.25 -13.51 -8.08
C PHE A 70 -8.34 -12.50 -7.68
N GLU A 71 -8.92 -12.62 -6.49
CA GLU A 71 -9.90 -11.63 -6.00
C GLU A 71 -9.23 -10.30 -5.63
N ALA A 72 -7.96 -10.31 -5.24
CA ALA A 72 -7.18 -9.11 -4.97
C ALA A 72 -6.95 -8.32 -6.26
N LEU A 73 -6.65 -9.03 -7.35
CA LEU A 73 -6.56 -8.45 -8.69
C LEU A 73 -7.93 -7.89 -9.16
N LEU A 74 -9.03 -8.60 -8.91
CA LEU A 74 -10.37 -8.15 -9.28
C LEU A 74 -10.85 -6.93 -8.46
N LEU A 75 -10.56 -6.88 -7.15
CA LEU A 75 -10.84 -5.70 -6.32
C LEU A 75 -10.01 -4.50 -6.76
N HIS A 76 -8.73 -4.70 -7.08
CA HIS A 76 -7.89 -3.64 -7.65
C HIS A 76 -8.48 -3.11 -8.96
N ALA A 77 -9.01 -3.99 -9.82
CA ALA A 77 -9.66 -3.60 -11.07
C ALA A 77 -11.07 -2.97 -10.89
N GLY A 78 -11.80 -3.36 -9.84
CA GLY A 78 -13.19 -2.94 -9.60
C GLY A 78 -13.34 -1.66 -8.76
N VAL A 79 -12.43 -1.40 -7.83
CA VAL A 79 -12.41 -0.15 -7.04
C VAL A 79 -11.90 1.03 -7.87
N THR A 80 -11.22 0.75 -8.99
CA THR A 80 -10.69 1.75 -9.90
C THR A 80 -11.57 1.97 -11.12
N ASN A 81 -12.78 2.52 -10.92
CA ASN A 81 -13.50 3.17 -12.03
C ASN A 81 -12.76 4.44 -12.57
N LYS A 82 -11.49 4.63 -12.18
CA LYS A 82 -10.57 5.69 -12.62
C LYS A 82 -9.17 5.21 -13.01
N ARG A 83 -8.81 3.93 -12.83
CA ARG A 83 -7.46 3.46 -13.18
C ARG A 83 -7.59 2.15 -13.94
N LYS A 84 -7.30 2.22 -15.25
CA LYS A 84 -7.18 1.01 -16.07
C LYS A 84 -6.05 0.17 -15.47
N PRO A 85 -6.29 -1.10 -15.11
CA PRO A 85 -5.22 -1.96 -14.65
C PRO A 85 -4.13 -2.03 -15.74
N PRO A 86 -2.85 -2.09 -15.37
CA PRO A 86 -1.77 -2.23 -16.34
C PRO A 86 -2.03 -3.47 -17.20
N GLY A 87 -1.80 -3.35 -18.51
CA GLY A 87 -1.92 -4.47 -19.43
C GLY A 87 -1.00 -5.63 -19.04
N PHE A 88 -1.31 -6.83 -19.53
CA PHE A 88 -0.58 -8.06 -19.21
C PHE A 88 0.94 -7.93 -19.35
N GLU A 89 1.42 -7.30 -20.43
CA GLU A 89 2.86 -7.08 -20.66
C GLU A 89 3.50 -6.17 -19.60
N ARG A 90 2.79 -5.13 -19.17
CA ARG A 90 3.27 -4.22 -18.12
C ARG A 90 3.28 -4.91 -16.76
N LEU A 91 2.29 -5.76 -16.49
CA LEU A 91 2.25 -6.56 -15.28
C LEU A 91 3.40 -7.57 -15.24
N LYS A 92 3.72 -8.20 -16.39
CA LYS A 92 4.83 -9.15 -16.54
C LYS A 92 6.20 -8.50 -16.32
N GLU A 93 6.41 -7.30 -16.88
CA GLU A 93 7.63 -6.50 -16.69
C GLU A 93 7.86 -6.12 -15.22
N LEU A 94 6.79 -5.75 -14.50
CA LEU A 94 6.89 -5.35 -13.09
C LEU A 94 7.21 -6.52 -12.14
N LEU A 95 6.94 -7.75 -12.56
CA LEU A 95 7.10 -8.97 -11.76
C LEU A 95 8.31 -9.82 -12.18
N SER A 96 9.02 -9.47 -13.25
CA SER A 96 10.17 -10.22 -13.74
C SER A 96 11.47 -9.96 -12.98
N ASP A 97 11.53 -8.96 -12.10
CA ASP A 97 12.69 -8.60 -11.26
C ASP A 97 12.58 -9.11 -9.81
N VAL A 98 11.91 -10.24 -9.59
CA VAL A 98 11.79 -10.93 -8.28
C VAL A 98 12.35 -12.35 -8.38
#